data_AF-A0A7C7QPC2-F1
#
_entry.id   AF-A0A7C7QPC2-F1
#
_cell.length_a   1.000
_cell.length_b   1.000
_cell.length_c   1.000
_cell.angle_alpha   90.00
_cell.angle_beta   90.00
_cell.angle_gamma   90.00
#
_symmetry.space_group_name_H-M   'P 1'
#
loop_
_entity.id
_entity.type
_entity.pdbx_description
1 polymer ?
#
loop_
_entity_poly.entity_id
_entity_poly.type
_entity_poly.pdbx_seq_one_letter_code
_entity_poly.pdbx_strand_id
1 'polypeptide(L)'
;MQRWSVRDSRGHEIYLTAERWEHIQDRHPELIGRLDSVLDAIRRGRREQDAILPSKYTYINRWEDLWPEYNCIVVKVLFRFTTADDGSAVENNFVVTAWPAYMESLER
;
A
#
# COMPACT_ATOMS: atom_id res chain seq x y z
N MET A 1 2.45 19.75 2.38
CA MET A 1 3.07 18.44 2.07
C MET A 1 2.18 17.70 1.10
N GLN A 2 2.73 17.15 0.02
CA GLN A 2 1.97 16.39 -0.96
C GLN A 2 1.63 14.99 -0.40
N ARG A 3 0.39 14.56 -0.64
CA ARG A 3 -0.08 13.20 -0.35
C ARG A 3 -1.01 12.72 -1.45
N TRP A 4 -1.08 11.41 -1.64
CA TRP A 4 -2.01 10.76 -2.55
C TRP A 4 -2.95 9.89 -1.71
N SER A 5 -4.25 10.01 -1.95
CA SER A 5 -5.27 9.19 -1.29
C SER A 5 -5.92 8.25 -2.30
N VAL A 6 -6.19 7.02 -1.88
CA VAL A 6 -6.91 6.01 -2.65
C VAL A 6 -7.87 5.26 -1.74
N ARG A 7 -9.01 4.83 -2.30
CA ARG A 7 -9.94 3.95 -1.59
C ARG A 7 -9.66 2.50 -1.98
N ASP A 8 -9.60 1.63 -0.97
CA ASP A 8 -9.53 0.19 -1.21
C ASP A 8 -10.87 -0.38 -1.67
N SER A 9 -10.89 -1.67 -2.05
CA SER A 9 -12.09 -2.38 -2.49
C SER A 9 -13.19 -2.49 -1.42
N ARG A 10 -12.90 -2.18 -0.15
CA ARG A 10 -13.87 -2.14 0.95
C ARG A 10 -14.27 -0.71 1.34
N GLY A 11 -13.80 0.30 0.61
CA GLY A 11 -14.17 1.70 0.78
C GLY A 11 -13.33 2.48 1.79
N HIS A 12 -12.29 1.88 2.39
CA HIS A 12 -11.43 2.59 3.33
C HIS A 12 -10.51 3.55 2.59
N GLU A 13 -10.40 4.78 3.09
CA GLU A 13 -9.45 5.76 2.54
C GLU A 13 -8.06 5.51 3.13
N ILE A 14 -7.07 5.42 2.26
CA ILE A 14 -5.66 5.17 2.61
C ILE A 14 -4.82 6.21 1.88
N TYR A 15 -3.86 6.82 2.57
CA TYR A 15 -2.94 7.76 1.96
C TYR A 15 -1.48 7.32 1.98
N LEU A 16 -0.73 7.86 1.02
CA LEU A 16 0.72 7.81 0.93
C LEU A 16 1.24 9.25 0.89
N THR A 17 2.20 9.59 1.73
CA THR A 17 2.85 10.91 1.71
C THR A 17 4.03 10.93 0.74
N ALA A 18 4.36 12.10 0.20
CA ALA A 18 5.53 12.27 -0.66
C ALA A 18 6.84 11.84 0.02
N GLU A 19 7.06 12.23 1.27
CA GLU A 19 8.22 11.81 2.07
C GLU A 19 8.30 10.28 2.19
N ARG A 20 7.16 9.62 2.48
CA ARG A 20 7.13 8.16 2.58
C ARG A 20 7.39 7.49 1.23
N TRP A 21 6.92 8.10 0.14
CA TRP A 21 7.17 7.59 -1.21
C TRP A 21 8.65 7.68 -1.59
N GLU A 22 9.31 8.81 -1.33
CA GLU A 22 10.76 8.95 -1.52
C GLU A 22 11.52 7.87 -0.75
N HIS A 23 11.19 7.67 0.53
CA HIS A 23 11.81 6.61 1.34
C HIS A 23 11.59 5.19 0.81
N ILE A 24 10.44 4.92 0.17
CA ILE A 24 10.18 3.63 -0.48
C ILE A 24 11.09 3.47 -1.70
N GLN A 25 11.20 4.50 -2.53
CA GLN A 25 12.04 4.47 -3.74
C GLN A 25 13.54 4.36 -3.41
N ASP A 26 14.00 5.02 -2.35
CA ASP A 26 15.39 4.91 -1.89
C ASP A 26 15.77 3.47 -1.51
N ARG A 27 14.82 2.72 -0.94
CA ARG A 27 15.01 1.32 -0.53
C ARG A 27 14.68 0.31 -1.63
N HIS A 28 13.78 0.68 -2.54
CA HIS A 28 13.28 -0.14 -3.63
C HIS A 28 13.29 0.65 -4.94
N PRO A 29 14.47 0.88 -5.54
CA PRO A 29 14.60 1.61 -6.81
C PRO A 29 13.77 1.04 -7.97
N GLU A 30 13.39 -0.24 -7.90
CA GLU A 30 12.54 -0.94 -8.85
C GLU A 30 11.12 -0.33 -8.94
N LEU A 31 10.70 0.40 -7.90
CA LEU A 31 9.43 1.12 -7.84
C LEU A 31 9.51 2.56 -8.39
N ILE A 32 10.68 3.02 -8.86
CA ILE A 32 10.80 4.33 -9.50
C ILE A 32 9.86 4.41 -10.71
N GLY A 33 9.03 5.46 -10.75
CA GLY A 33 8.00 5.65 -11.79
C GLY A 33 6.75 4.77 -11.61
N ARG A 34 6.60 4.05 -10.50
CA ARG A 34 5.48 3.10 -10.27
C ARG A 34 4.53 3.50 -9.15
N LEU A 35 4.43 4.79 -8.85
CA LEU A 35 3.50 5.30 -7.84
C LEU A 35 2.06 4.82 -8.11
N ASP A 36 1.61 4.92 -9.35
CA ASP A 36 0.26 4.50 -9.74
C ASP A 36 0.05 2.99 -9.54
N SER A 37 1.05 2.16 -9.85
CA SER A 37 0.98 0.71 -9.61
C SER A 37 0.88 0.38 -8.12
N VAL A 38 1.59 1.11 -7.26
CA VAL A 38 1.51 0.99 -5.79
C VAL A 38 0.12 1.39 -5.29
N LEU A 39 -0.43 2.51 -5.77
CA LEU A 39 -1.78 2.93 -5.41
C LEU A 39 -2.85 1.96 -5.95
N ASP A 40 -2.65 1.39 -7.14
CA ASP A 40 -3.54 0.37 -7.71
C ASP A 40 -3.49 -0.94 -6.94
N ALA A 41 -2.34 -1.31 -6.36
CA ALA A 41 -2.26 -2.46 -5.49
C ALA A 41 -3.17 -2.31 -4.26
N ILE A 42 -3.32 -1.10 -3.73
CA ILE A 42 -4.27 -0.81 -2.64
C ILE A 42 -5.72 -0.86 -3.17
N ARG A 43 -5.98 -0.26 -4.34
CA ARG A 43 -7.32 -0.14 -4.92
C ARG A 43 -7.94 -1.49 -5.29
N ARG A 44 -7.14 -2.38 -5.90
CA ARG A 44 -7.63 -3.60 -6.57
C ARG A 44 -6.98 -4.88 -6.06
N GLY A 45 -5.88 -4.79 -5.32
CA GLY A 45 -5.14 -5.94 -4.87
C GLY A 45 -5.87 -6.78 -3.83
N ARG A 46 -5.37 -8.01 -3.65
CA ARG A 46 -5.78 -8.90 -2.56
C ARG A 46 -5.34 -8.29 -1.24
N ARG A 47 -6.29 -8.15 -0.30
CA ARG A 47 -6.04 -7.63 1.05
C ARG A 47 -5.93 -8.78 2.06
N GLU A 48 -4.84 -8.79 2.81
CA GLU A 48 -4.58 -9.74 3.90
C GLU A 48 -4.33 -8.98 5.20
N GLN A 49 -4.92 -9.44 6.30
CA GLN A 49 -4.68 -8.88 7.63
C GLN A 49 -3.44 -9.54 8.25
N ASP A 50 -2.58 -8.77 8.88
CA ASP A 50 -1.43 -9.29 9.62
C ASP A 50 -1.93 -10.08 10.85
N ALA A 51 -1.41 -11.28 11.04
CA ALA A 51 -1.87 -12.21 12.09
C ALA A 51 -1.50 -11.74 13.51
N ILE A 52 -0.46 -10.92 13.66
CA ILE A 52 0.05 -10.47 14.96
C ILE A 52 -0.47 -9.07 15.27
N LEU A 53 -0.50 -8.18 14.26
CA LEU A 53 -0.97 -6.80 14.42
C LEU A 53 -2.26 -6.58 13.62
N PRO A 54 -3.46 -6.72 14.23
CA PRO A 54 -4.74 -6.63 13.51
C PRO A 54 -4.98 -5.30 12.78
N SER A 55 -4.28 -4.24 13.20
CA SER A 55 -4.35 -2.93 12.55
C SER A 55 -3.44 -2.80 11.32
N LYS A 56 -2.73 -3.86 10.94
CA LYS A 56 -1.82 -3.86 9.79
C LYS A 56 -2.38 -4.76 8.71
N TYR A 57 -2.37 -4.24 7.50
CA TYR A 57 -2.86 -4.93 6.32
C TYR A 57 -1.80 -4.95 5.24
N THR A 58 -1.76 -6.03 4.48
CA THR A 58 -0.93 -6.20 3.30
C THR A 58 -1.84 -6.23 2.08
N TYR A 59 -1.55 -5.39 1.11
CA TYR A 59 -2.21 -5.37 -0.19
C TYR A 59 -1.23 -5.91 -1.22
N ILE A 60 -1.69 -6.85 -2.05
CA ILE A 60 -0.85 -7.55 -3.02
C ILE A 60 -1.56 -7.51 -4.36
N ASN A 61 -0.87 -7.01 -5.39
CA ASN A 61 -1.40 -7.06 -6.74
C ASN A 61 -0.34 -7.52 -7.72
N ARG A 62 -0.74 -8.40 -8.66
CA ARG A 62 0.13 -8.91 -9.71
C ARG A 62 0.44 -7.79 -10.69
N TRP A 63 1.66 -7.77 -11.19
CA TRP A 63 2.11 -6.80 -12.18
C TRP A 63 3.10 -7.47 -13.13
N GLU A 64 2.77 -7.50 -14.42
CA GLU A 64 3.57 -8.22 -15.42
C GLU A 64 4.76 -7.40 -15.90
N ASP A 65 4.64 -6.08 -15.86
CA ASP A 65 5.68 -5.15 -16.33
C ASP A 65 6.72 -4.81 -15.25
N LEU A 66 7.01 -5.70 -14.29
CA LEU A 66 8.10 -5.51 -13.31
C LEU A 66 9.44 -6.03 -13.88
N TRP A 67 10.53 -5.83 -13.13
CA TRP A 67 11.78 -6.53 -13.46
C TRP A 67 11.56 -8.06 -13.38
N PRO A 68 12.29 -8.86 -14.17
CA PRO A 68 12.02 -10.29 -14.35
C PRO A 68 11.98 -11.11 -13.04
N GLU A 69 12.63 -10.62 -11.99
CA GLU A 69 12.69 -11.26 -10.68
C GLU A 69 11.42 -11.05 -9.83
N TYR A 70 10.45 -10.25 -10.29
CA TYR A 70 9.26 -9.89 -9.53
C TYR A 70 7.99 -10.06 -10.37
N ASN A 71 6.90 -10.45 -9.71
CA ASN A 71 5.60 -10.61 -10.37
C ASN A 71 4.45 -9.88 -9.64
N CYS A 72 4.73 -9.24 -8.50
CA CYS A 72 3.72 -8.48 -7.77
C CYS A 72 4.32 -7.28 -7.03
N ILE A 73 3.44 -6.34 -6.71
CA ILE A 73 3.72 -5.24 -5.77
C ILE A 73 3.01 -5.55 -4.46
N VAL A 74 3.77 -5.46 -3.38
CA VAL A 74 3.28 -5.64 -2.01
C VAL A 74 3.29 -4.28 -1.30
N VAL A 75 2.19 -3.93 -0.67
CA VAL A 75 2.02 -2.67 0.06
C VAL A 75 1.56 -2.96 1.48
N LYS A 76 2.27 -2.43 2.48
CA LYS A 76 1.86 -2.52 3.89
C LYS A 76 1.20 -1.22 4.33
N VAL A 77 0.01 -1.35 4.89
CA VAL A 77 -0.84 -0.25 5.38
C VAL A 77 -1.10 -0.43 6.87
N LEU A 78 -1.02 0.65 7.63
CA LEU A 78 -1.52 0.69 9.00
C LEU A 78 -2.86 1.41 9.04
N PHE A 79 -3.84 0.76 9.66
CA PHE A 79 -5.14 1.30 9.97
C PHE A 79 -5.09 1.95 11.35
N ARG A 80 -5.48 3.21 11.39
CA ARG A 80 -5.49 4.05 12.59
C ARG A 80 -6.72 4.93 12.56
N PHE A 81 -7.08 5.43 13.73
CA PHE A 81 -8.13 6.43 13.89
C PHE A 81 -7.51 7.65 14.56
N THR A 82 -7.95 8.83 14.15
CA THR A 82 -7.69 10.10 14.83
C THR A 82 -9.02 10.65 15.35
N THR A 83 -8.95 11.53 16.34
CA THR A 83 -10.11 12.26 16.82
C THR A 83 -10.24 13.56 16.02
N ALA A 84 -11.43 13.83 15.49
CA ALA A 84 -11.77 15.11 14.87
C ALA A 84 -12.16 16.17 15.92
N ASP A 85 -12.31 17.42 15.49
CA ASP A 85 -12.63 18.55 16.37
C ASP A 85 -13.97 18.39 17.11
N ASP A 86 -14.91 17.64 16.53
CA ASP A 86 -16.21 17.30 17.11
C ASP A 86 -16.17 16.07 18.05
N GLY A 87 -14.98 15.50 18.29
CA GLY A 87 -14.78 14.31 19.11
C GLY A 87 -15.05 12.98 18.39
N SER A 88 -15.47 13.00 17.11
CA SER A 88 -15.69 11.78 16.34
C SER A 88 -14.38 11.10 15.94
N ALA A 89 -14.41 9.78 15.80
CA ALA A 89 -13.28 9.01 15.30
C ALA A 89 -13.27 9.00 13.77
N VAL A 90 -12.17 9.44 13.16
CA VAL A 90 -11.98 9.49 11.71
C VAL A 90 -10.83 8.56 11.32
N GLU A 91 -11.02 7.81 10.23
CA GLU A 91 -9.97 6.96 9.67
C GLU A 91 -8.71 7.77 9.32
N ASN A 92 -7.55 7.24 9.66
CA ASN A 92 -6.24 7.81 9.40
C ASN A 92 -5.30 6.71 8.91
N ASN A 93 -5.73 5.97 7.87
CA ASN A 93 -4.99 4.81 7.36
C ASN A 93 -3.87 5.28 6.42
N PHE A 94 -2.67 4.72 6.57
CA PHE A 94 -1.52 5.16 5.78
C PHE A 94 -0.58 4.02 5.36
N VAL A 95 0.06 4.22 4.21
CA VAL A 95 1.10 3.33 3.71
C VAL A 95 2.35 3.46 4.58
N VAL A 96 2.87 2.32 5.05
CA VAL A 96 4.11 2.23 5.83
C VAL A 96 5.31 1.89 4.93
N THR A 97 5.11 1.03 3.95
CA THR A 97 6.13 0.63 2.98
C THR A 97 5.49 -0.09 1.78
N ALA A 98 6.22 -0.20 0.68
CA ALA A 98 5.89 -1.03 -0.46
C ALA A 98 7.18 -1.60 -1.08
N TRP A 99 7.11 -2.77 -1.71
CA TRP A 99 8.23 -3.38 -2.42
C TRP A 99 7.71 -4.33 -3.51
N PRO A 100 8.49 -4.58 -4.59
CA PRO A 100 8.17 -5.65 -5.52
C PRO A 100 8.55 -6.99 -4.90
N ALA A 101 7.80 -8.04 -5.20
CA ALA A 101 8.09 -9.39 -4.74
C ALA A 101 7.83 -10.41 -5.84
N TYR A 102 8.46 -11.56 -5.70
CA TYR A 102 8.07 -12.77 -6.41
C TYR A 102 7.17 -13.61 -5.51
N MET A 103 6.01 -14.02 -6.02
CA MET A 103 5.11 -14.93 -5.34
C MET A 103 4.63 -16.01 -6.32
N GLU A 104 5.11 -17.24 -6.13
CA GLU A 104 4.70 -18.42 -6.93
C GLU A 104 3.18 -18.65 -6.86
N SER A 105 2.57 -18.38 -5.70
CA SER A 105 1.11 -18.53 -5.50
C SER A 105 0.24 -17.62 -6.38
N LEU A 106 0.84 -16.63 -7.05
CA LEU A 106 0.15 -15.71 -7.97
C LEU A 106 0.37 -16.03 -9.44
N GLU A 107 1.02 -17.15 -9.79
CA GLU A 107 1.28 -17.56 -11.18
C GLU A 107 0.12 -18.28 -11.88
N ARG A 108 -1.02 -18.44 -11.21
CA ARG A 108 -2.20 -19.14 -11.72
C ARG A 108 -3.19 -18.24 -12.43
#